data_AF-A0A2E2ZK65-F1
#
_entry.id   AF-A0A2E2ZK65-F1
#
_cell.length_a   1.000
_cell.length_b   1.000
_cell.length_c   1.000
_cell.angle_alpha   90.00
_cell.angle_beta   90.00
_cell.angle_gamma   90.00
#
_symmetry.space_group_name_H-M   'P 1'
#
loop_
_entity.id
_entity.type
_entity.pdbx_description
1 polymer ?
#
loop_
_entity_poly.entity_id
_entity_poly.type
_entity_poly.pdbx_seq_one_letter_code
_entity_poly.pdbx_strand_id
1 'polypeptide(L)'
;MKSSIMYAVLAHITTIIIPFILMLVPIFNATETIAEVEGLTQYVVKKVTLLDAHGGTMLFIIAFPWIVSGVSLASIVMSRNQVSYSKKIAWRWKSYTWGSLLVMGCFAFLSVESIGLFYIPTLFLILLSIIFNR
;
A
#
# COMPACT_ATOMS: atom_id res chain seq x y z
N MET A 1 20.07 0.50 14.76
CA MET A 1 19.18 1.17 13.80
C MET A 1 18.06 1.85 14.57
N LYS A 2 17.77 3.14 14.36
CA LYS A 2 16.77 3.84 15.21
C LYS A 2 15.34 3.43 14.82
N SER A 3 14.44 3.31 15.79
CA SER A 3 13.12 2.65 15.64
C SER A 3 12.23 3.22 14.53
N SER A 4 12.24 4.53 14.29
CA SER A 4 11.46 5.16 13.19
C SER A 4 11.87 4.68 11.80
N ILE A 5 13.17 4.50 11.56
CA ILE A 5 13.69 3.99 10.28
C ILE A 5 13.29 2.52 10.12
N MET A 6 13.35 1.73 11.21
CA MET A 6 12.94 0.33 11.17
C MET A 6 11.47 0.18 10.78
N TYR A 7 10.56 0.96 11.37
CA TYR A 7 9.15 0.93 10.98
C TYR A 7 8.93 1.36 9.53
N ALA A 8 9.66 2.37 9.04
CA ALA A 8 9.57 2.81 7.65
C ALA A 8 10.07 1.74 6.66
N VAL A 9 11.16 1.05 7.00
CA VAL A 9 11.68 -0.08 6.20
C VAL A 9 10.69 -1.23 6.20
N LEU A 10 10.13 -1.59 7.35
CA LEU A 10 9.10 -2.63 7.44
C LEU A 10 7.86 -2.24 6.61
N ALA A 11 7.41 -0.98 6.67
CA ALA A 11 6.32 -0.50 5.83
C ALA A 11 6.64 -0.70 4.35
N HIS A 12 7.84 -0.31 3.91
CA HIS A 12 8.25 -0.47 2.52
C HIS A 12 8.32 -1.95 2.09
N ILE A 13 8.87 -2.83 2.93
CA ILE A 13 8.92 -4.28 2.66
C ILE A 13 7.50 -4.86 2.57
N THR A 14 6.59 -4.47 3.46
CA THR A 14 5.20 -4.97 3.42
C THR A 14 4.51 -4.63 2.09
N THR A 15 4.79 -3.46 1.50
CA THR A 15 4.22 -3.09 0.18
C THR A 15 4.67 -3.98 -0.97
N ILE A 16 5.71 -4.80 -0.78
CA ILE A 16 6.16 -5.82 -1.75
C ILE A 16 5.57 -7.19 -1.40
N ILE A 17 5.64 -7.57 -0.12
CA ILE A 17 5.19 -8.89 0.34
C ILE A 17 3.69 -9.07 0.12
N ILE A 18 2.89 -8.06 0.43
CA ILE A 18 1.42 -8.09 0.26
C ILE A 18 1.05 -8.46 -1.19
N PRO A 19 1.43 -7.67 -2.20
CA PRO A 19 1.04 -7.99 -3.57
C PRO A 19 1.66 -9.29 -4.08
N PHE A 20 2.84 -9.68 -3.60
CA PHE A 20 3.41 -10.99 -3.92
C PHE A 20 2.51 -12.14 -3.44
N ILE A 21 1.98 -12.06 -2.22
CA ILE A 21 1.01 -13.03 -1.70
C ILE A 21 -0.28 -12.98 -2.52
N LEU A 22 -0.80 -11.78 -2.82
CA LEU A 22 -2.06 -11.60 -3.57
C LEU A 22 -1.96 -12.11 -5.02
N MET A 23 -0.76 -12.12 -5.60
CA MET A 23 -0.50 -12.73 -6.91
C MET A 23 -0.63 -14.25 -6.90
N LEU A 24 -0.32 -14.90 -5.76
CA LEU A 24 -0.25 -16.35 -5.66
C LEU A 24 -1.51 -16.97 -5.06
N VAL A 25 -2.24 -16.21 -4.22
CA VAL A 25 -3.41 -16.71 -3.50
C VAL A 25 -4.69 -16.23 -4.17
N PRO A 26 -5.64 -17.13 -4.50
CA PRO A 26 -6.92 -16.76 -5.08
C PRO A 26 -7.89 -16.29 -3.99
N ILE A 27 -8.05 -14.97 -3.85
CA ILE A 27 -8.85 -14.35 -2.77
C ILE A 27 -9.93 -13.42 -3.32
N PHE A 28 -9.75 -12.90 -4.55
CA PHE A 28 -10.68 -11.98 -5.20
C PHE A 28 -11.86 -12.75 -5.77
N ASN A 29 -13.06 -12.17 -5.69
CA ASN A 29 -14.24 -12.73 -6.34
C ASN A 29 -14.26 -12.31 -7.80
N ALA A 30 -14.32 -13.27 -8.71
CA ALA A 30 -14.69 -13.05 -10.11
C ALA A 30 -15.99 -13.80 -10.41
N THR A 31 -16.77 -13.27 -11.35
CA THR A 31 -17.98 -13.92 -11.84
C THR A 31 -17.72 -14.51 -13.21
N GLU A 32 -17.98 -15.80 -13.38
CA GLU A 32 -17.93 -16.50 -14.67
C GLU A 32 -19.37 -16.85 -15.07
N THR A 33 -19.74 -16.57 -16.32
CA THR A 33 -21.04 -16.96 -16.87
C THR A 33 -20.98 -18.44 -17.26
N ILE A 34 -21.86 -19.26 -16.68
CA ILE A 34 -21.86 -20.73 -16.87
C ILE A 34 -22.98 -21.21 -17.79
N ALA A 35 -24.06 -20.44 -17.93
CA ALA A 35 -25.14 -20.72 -18.87
C ALA A 35 -25.88 -19.42 -19.20
N GLU A 36 -26.32 -19.31 -20.45
CA GLU A 36 -27.22 -18.25 -20.91
C GLU A 36 -28.37 -18.94 -21.65
N VAL A 37 -29.57 -18.93 -21.07
CA VAL A 37 -30.75 -19.57 -21.65
C VAL A 37 -31.91 -18.57 -21.59
N GLU A 38 -32.47 -18.23 -22.75
CA GLU A 38 -33.67 -17.41 -22.91
C GLU A 38 -33.69 -16.11 -22.07
N GLY A 39 -32.56 -15.40 -22.00
CA GLY A 39 -32.45 -14.13 -21.27
C GLY A 39 -32.12 -14.26 -19.78
N LEU A 40 -31.95 -15.48 -19.26
CA LEU A 40 -31.36 -15.73 -17.94
C LEU A 40 -29.88 -16.08 -18.07
N THR A 41 -29.02 -15.21 -17.54
CA THR A 41 -27.59 -15.44 -17.36
C THR A 41 -27.33 -16.02 -15.97
N GLN A 42 -26.77 -17.23 -15.90
CA GLN A 42 -26.33 -17.83 -14.65
C GLN A 42 -24.85 -17.52 -14.40
N TYR A 43 -24.56 -16.95 -13.24
CA TYR A 43 -23.19 -16.63 -12.80
C TYR A 43 -22.72 -17.60 -11.72
N VAL A 44 -21.47 -18.02 -11.80
CA VAL A 44 -20.73 -18.66 -10.70
C VAL A 44 -19.72 -17.67 -10.15
N VAL A 45 -19.71 -17.52 -8.82
CA VAL A 45 -18.67 -16.76 -8.12
C VAL A 45 -17.49 -17.70 -7.88
N LYS A 46 -16.33 -17.31 -8.41
CA LYS A 46 -15.07 -18.05 -8.28
C LYS A 46 -14.01 -17.18 -7.64
N LYS A 47 -13.13 -17.80 -6.85
CA LYS A 47 -11.96 -17.14 -6.29
C LYS A 47 -10.84 -17.12 -7.33
N VAL A 48 -10.30 -15.93 -7.58
CA VAL A 48 -9.21 -15.69 -8.54
C VAL A 48 -8.09 -14.89 -7.90
N THR A 49 -6.90 -14.94 -8.51
CA THR A 49 -5.73 -14.22 -8.02
C THR A 49 -5.80 -12.72 -8.36
N LEU A 50 -4.89 -11.91 -7.80
CA LEU A 50 -4.78 -10.50 -8.18
C LEU A 50 -4.52 -10.33 -9.68
N LEU A 51 -3.75 -11.27 -10.28
CA LEU A 51 -3.40 -11.23 -11.70
C LEU A 51 -4.63 -11.43 -12.57
N ASP A 52 -5.42 -12.45 -12.24
CA ASP A 52 -6.63 -12.78 -12.99
C ASP A 52 -7.70 -11.68 -12.83
N ALA A 53 -7.80 -11.08 -11.64
CA ALA A 53 -8.82 -10.07 -11.36
C ALA A 53 -8.52 -8.70 -12.00
N HIS A 54 -7.24 -8.30 -12.13
CA HIS A 54 -6.87 -6.93 -12.52
C HIS A 54 -5.98 -6.86 -13.78
N GLY A 55 -5.51 -8.00 -14.29
CA GLY A 55 -4.75 -8.12 -15.52
C GLY A 55 -3.61 -7.11 -15.62
N GLY A 56 -3.60 -6.32 -16.71
CA GLY A 56 -2.57 -5.31 -16.98
C GLY A 56 -2.53 -4.14 -16.00
N THR A 57 -3.59 -3.88 -15.22
CA THR A 57 -3.61 -2.79 -14.23
C THR A 57 -2.93 -3.15 -12.91
N MET A 58 -2.63 -4.44 -12.70
CA MET A 58 -1.93 -4.95 -11.52
C MET A 58 -0.65 -4.15 -11.23
N LEU A 59 0.16 -3.84 -12.24
CA LEU A 59 1.44 -3.16 -12.04
C LEU A 59 1.26 -1.83 -11.32
N PHE A 60 0.21 -1.07 -11.62
CA PHE A 60 -0.08 0.20 -10.95
C PHE A 60 -0.54 -0.01 -9.52
N ILE A 61 -1.34 -1.05 -9.27
CA ILE A 61 -1.83 -1.43 -7.93
C ILE A 61 -0.66 -1.80 -7.01
N ILE A 62 0.40 -2.41 -7.56
CA ILE A 62 1.61 -2.79 -6.82
C ILE A 62 2.58 -1.62 -6.68
N ALA A 63 2.87 -0.92 -7.78
CA ALA A 63 3.89 0.11 -7.83
C ALA A 63 3.49 1.35 -7.01
N PHE A 64 2.21 1.73 -7.02
CA PHE A 64 1.77 2.95 -6.34
C PHE A 64 2.02 2.90 -4.82
N PRO A 65 1.54 1.89 -4.06
CA PRO A 65 1.83 1.77 -2.64
C PRO A 65 3.34 1.68 -2.35
N TRP A 66 4.09 1.01 -3.22
CA TRP A 66 5.54 0.87 -3.08
C TRP A 66 6.27 2.22 -3.23
N ILE A 67 5.88 3.05 -4.20
CA ILE A 67 6.42 4.39 -4.38
C ILE A 67 6.09 5.26 -3.16
N VAL A 68 4.83 5.25 -2.71
CA VAL A 68 4.38 6.07 -1.57
C VAL A 68 5.11 5.66 -0.28
N SER A 69 5.27 4.37 -0.01
CA SER A 69 6.05 3.89 1.14
C SER A 69 7.54 4.22 1.00
N GLY A 70 8.09 4.22 -0.22
CA GLY A 70 9.46 4.65 -0.52
C GLY A 70 9.70 6.13 -0.22
N VAL A 71 8.75 7.01 -0.59
CA VAL A 71 8.79 8.44 -0.25
C VAL A 71 8.78 8.63 1.27
N SER A 72 7.93 7.88 1.98
CA SER A 72 7.89 7.90 3.45
C SER A 72 9.25 7.51 4.07
N LEU A 73 9.85 6.41 3.60
CA LEU A 73 11.16 5.93 4.04
C LEU A 73 12.27 6.96 3.80
N ALA A 74 12.39 7.47 2.56
CA ALA A 74 13.38 8.49 2.22
C ALA A 74 13.21 9.73 3.08
N SER A 75 11.96 10.16 3.29
CA SER A 75 11.64 11.34 4.10
C SER A 75 12.03 11.16 5.57
N ILE A 76 11.83 9.98 6.15
CA ILE A 76 12.25 9.71 7.53
C ILE A 76 13.76 9.72 7.66
N VAL A 77 14.47 9.06 6.75
CA VAL A 77 15.95 9.05 6.75
C VAL A 77 16.49 10.47 6.63
N MET A 78 15.98 11.26 5.69
CA MET A 78 16.42 12.64 5.47
C MET A 78 16.07 13.57 6.63
N SER A 79 14.87 13.47 7.18
CA SER A 79 14.45 14.31 8.32
C SER A 79 15.36 14.16 9.53
N ARG A 80 15.91 12.95 9.75
CA ARG A 80 16.80 12.66 10.88
C ARG A 80 18.23 13.11 10.65
N ASN A 81 18.74 12.99 9.44
CA ASN A 81 20.10 13.44 9.12
C ASN A 81 20.23 14.97 9.16
N GLN A 82 19.11 15.70 9.11
CA GLN A 82 19.07 17.17 9.04
C GLN A 82 18.73 17.85 10.38
N VAL A 83 18.45 17.10 11.45
CA VAL A 83 18.05 17.67 12.76
C VAL A 83 19.12 18.60 13.34
N SER A 84 20.40 18.32 13.10
CA SER A 84 21.51 19.15 13.60
C SER A 84 21.79 20.40 12.76
N TYR A 85 21.35 20.43 11.49
CA TYR A 85 21.76 21.46 10.52
C TYR A 85 20.69 22.52 10.26
N SER A 86 19.42 22.14 10.13
CA SER A 86 18.34 23.11 9.86
C SER A 86 16.97 22.58 10.24
N LYS A 87 16.36 23.19 11.27
CA LYS A 87 15.00 22.87 11.73
C LYS A 87 13.96 22.96 10.60
N LYS A 88 14.11 23.93 9.68
CA LYS A 88 13.19 24.14 8.55
C LYS A 88 13.26 23.00 7.54
N ILE A 89 14.45 22.51 7.23
CA ILE A 89 14.65 21.38 6.29
C ILE A 89 14.14 20.09 6.91
N ALA A 90 14.43 19.83 8.19
CA ALA A 90 13.92 18.66 8.90
C ALA A 90 12.38 18.63 8.91
N TRP A 91 11.72 19.77 9.13
CA TRP A 91 10.26 19.89 9.09
C TRP A 91 9.67 19.58 7.71
N ARG A 92 10.30 20.01 6.62
CA ARG A 92 9.85 19.69 5.25
C ARG A 92 9.84 18.19 5.01
N TRP A 93 10.92 17.50 5.38
CA TRP A 93 10.98 16.05 5.27
C TRP A 93 9.93 15.36 6.14
N LYS A 94 9.70 15.82 7.39
CA LYS A 94 8.61 15.28 8.22
C LYS A 94 7.24 15.46 7.57
N SER A 95 7.00 16.59 6.89
CA SER A 95 5.72 16.85 6.19
C SER A 95 5.47 15.89 5.02
N TYR A 96 6.52 15.45 4.32
CA TYR A 96 6.39 14.47 3.23
C TYR A 96 6.02 13.07 3.74
N THR A 97 6.51 12.69 4.92
CA THR A 97 6.07 11.45 5.59
C THR A 97 4.58 11.52 5.94
N TRP A 98 4.10 12.65 6.47
CA TRP A 98 2.66 12.88 6.70
C TRP A 98 1.84 12.86 5.41
N GLY A 99 2.33 13.49 4.35
CA GLY A 99 1.68 13.44 3.04
C GLY A 99 1.59 12.00 2.49
N SER A 100 2.64 11.21 2.65
CA SER A 100 2.66 9.79 2.25
C SER A 100 1.62 8.97 3.02
N LEU A 101 1.46 9.22 4.33
CA LEU A 101 0.41 8.59 5.13
C LEU A 101 -0.98 8.93 4.61
N LEU A 102 -1.25 10.20 4.30
CA LEU A 102 -2.55 10.65 3.80
C LEU A 102 -2.86 10.04 2.43
N VAL A 103 -1.89 10.07 1.50
CA VAL A 103 -2.03 9.49 0.15
C VAL A 103 -2.28 7.98 0.22
N MET A 104 -1.50 7.26 1.04
CA MET A 104 -1.73 5.83 1.26
C MET A 104 -3.10 5.57 1.92
N GLY A 105 -3.54 6.43 2.83
CA GLY A 105 -4.82 6.32 3.51
C GLY A 105 -5.99 6.49 2.53
N CYS A 106 -5.89 7.48 1.65
CA CYS A 106 -6.86 7.71 0.59
C CYS A 106 -6.91 6.52 -0.38
N PHE A 107 -5.76 6.00 -0.79
CA PHE A 107 -5.70 4.81 -1.64
C PHE A 107 -6.34 3.59 -0.99
N ALA A 108 -6.01 3.32 0.28
CA ALA A 108 -6.59 2.20 1.01
C ALA A 108 -8.11 2.36 1.18
N PHE A 109 -8.59 3.58 1.43
CA PHE A 109 -10.02 3.90 1.57
C PHE A 109 -10.77 3.74 0.24
N LEU A 110 -10.25 4.31 -0.85
CA LEU A 110 -10.87 4.23 -2.18
C LEU A 110 -10.85 2.80 -2.75
N SER A 111 -9.95 1.95 -2.26
CA SER A 111 -9.79 0.56 -2.73
C SER A 111 -10.26 -0.47 -1.71
N VAL A 112 -11.08 -0.10 -0.71
CA VAL A 112 -11.50 -1.01 0.38
C VAL A 112 -12.14 -2.30 -0.14
N GLU A 113 -12.97 -2.20 -1.18
CA GLU A 113 -13.69 -3.35 -1.74
C GLU A 113 -12.79 -4.32 -2.52
N SER A 114 -11.58 -3.90 -2.87
CA SER A 114 -10.63 -4.69 -3.64
C SER A 114 -9.38 -5.01 -2.82
N ILE A 115 -8.39 -4.11 -2.84
CA ILE A 115 -7.02 -4.35 -2.38
C ILE A 115 -6.62 -3.49 -1.18
N GLY A 116 -7.37 -2.44 -0.88
CA GLY A 116 -7.02 -1.40 0.08
C GLY A 116 -6.88 -1.91 1.51
N LEU A 117 -7.71 -2.90 1.89
CA LEU A 117 -7.64 -3.53 3.22
C LEU A 117 -6.29 -4.20 3.49
N PHE A 118 -5.65 -4.76 2.45
CA PHE A 118 -4.37 -5.44 2.61
C PHE A 118 -3.22 -4.48 2.92
N TYR A 119 -3.37 -3.18 2.63
CA TYR A 119 -2.36 -2.15 2.91
C TYR A 119 -2.54 -1.45 4.28
N ILE A 120 -3.54 -1.85 5.08
CA ILE A 120 -3.72 -1.35 6.46
C ILE A 120 -2.47 -1.58 7.34
N PRO A 121 -1.80 -2.76 7.31
CA PRO A 121 -0.57 -2.97 8.07
C PRO A 121 0.54 -1.99 7.66
N THR A 122 0.67 -1.69 6.36
CA THR A 122 1.63 -0.69 5.86
C THR A 122 1.32 0.69 6.42
N LEU A 123 0.04 1.11 6.39
CA LEU A 123 -0.41 2.38 6.96
C LEU A 123 -0.06 2.50 8.43
N PHE A 124 -0.32 1.44 9.20
CA PHE A 124 0.01 1.39 10.61
C PHE A 124 1.52 1.53 10.85
N LEU A 125 2.36 0.84 10.07
CA LEU A 125 3.81 0.96 10.15
C LEU A 125 4.31 2.38 9.77
N ILE A 126 3.72 3.02 8.77
CA ILE A 126 4.03 4.42 8.43
C ILE A 126 3.65 5.33 9.60
N LEU A 127 2.48 5.14 10.23
CA LEU A 127 2.06 5.94 11.39
C LEU A 127 3.03 5.77 12.57
N LEU A 128 3.43 4.53 12.89
CA LEU A 128 4.44 4.27 13.91
C LEU A 128 5.75 4.97 13.57
N SER A 129 6.18 4.90 12.31
CA SER A 129 7.41 5.55 11.87
C SER A 129 7.38 7.07 12.09
N ILE A 130 6.21 7.72 11.92
CA ILE A 130 6.00 9.14 12.21
C ILE A 130 6.07 9.42 13.72
N ILE A 131 5.32 8.66 14.54
CA ILE A 131 5.24 8.85 16.00
C ILE A 131 6.62 8.74 16.64
N PHE A 132 7.42 7.76 16.20
CA PHE A 132 8.77 7.51 16.70
C PHE A 132 9.84 8.38 16.01
N ASN A 133 9.50 9.16 14.98
CA ASN A 133 10.41 10.12 14.37
C ASN A 133 10.41 11.47 15.11
N ARG A 134 10.68 11.41 16.42
CA ARG A 134 11.01 12.57 17.24
C ARG A 134 12.46 12.95 16.98
#